data_AF-A0A2E6NSE1-F1
#
_entry.id   AF-A0A2E6NSE1-F1
#
_cell.length_a   1.000
_cell.length_b   1.000
_cell.length_c   1.000
_cell.angle_alpha   90.00
_cell.angle_beta   90.00
_cell.angle_gamma   90.00
#
_symmetry.space_group_name_H-M   'P 1'
#
loop_
_entity.id
_entity.type
_entity.pdbx_description
1 polymer ?
#
loop_
_entity_poly.entity_id
_entity_poly.type
_entity_poly.pdbx_seq_one_letter_code
_entity_poly.pdbx_strand_id
1 'polypeptide(L)'
;MSINVSDKVLAGLNQSYTITSDSGEPSGQVAVGGVELAHRIIPLGPPKETDSSAPLDYKYKVTFFLPPDTVGQQLELKFAAGESEAEESHEVIPE
;
A
#
# COMPACT_ATOMS: atom_id res chain seq x y z
N MET A 1 -0.13 9.73 7.38
CA MET A 1 -0.15 8.43 6.68
C MET A 1 1.00 8.29 5.68
N SER A 2 1.52 7.08 5.48
CA SER A 2 2.58 6.80 4.48
C SER A 2 2.47 5.38 3.91
N ILE A 3 2.84 5.23 2.64
CA ILE A 3 2.92 3.93 1.95
C ILE A 3 4.40 3.60 1.78
N ASN A 4 4.80 2.41 2.23
CA ASN A 4 6.15 1.90 2.09
C ASN A 4 6.15 0.79 1.03
N VAL A 5 6.49 1.19 -0.19
CA VAL A 5 6.62 0.32 -1.35
C VAL A 5 8.05 -0.25 -1.38
N SER A 6 8.20 -1.45 -1.92
CA SER A 6 9.54 -1.99 -2.19
C SER A 6 10.20 -1.20 -3.33
N ASP A 7 11.52 -1.01 -3.30
CA ASP A 7 12.29 -0.36 -4.39
C ASP A 7 12.08 -0.99 -5.77
N LYS A 8 11.58 -2.23 -5.81
CA LYS A 8 11.29 -2.97 -7.04
C LYS A 8 9.85 -3.47 -7.03
N VAL A 9 9.10 -3.09 -8.05
CA VAL A 9 7.74 -3.55 -8.31
C VAL A 9 7.80 -4.53 -9.49
N LEU A 10 7.73 -5.82 -9.18
CA LEU A 10 7.90 -6.90 -10.18
C LEU A 10 6.55 -7.37 -10.71
N ALA A 11 6.40 -7.42 -12.03
CA ALA A 11 5.24 -8.03 -12.69
C ALA A 11 5.19 -9.55 -12.48
N GLY A 12 3.98 -10.13 -12.54
CA GLY A 12 3.76 -11.59 -12.49
C GLY A 12 3.78 -12.21 -11.10
N LEU A 13 3.95 -11.41 -10.04
CA LEU A 13 4.11 -11.87 -8.67
C LEU A 13 3.09 -11.25 -7.73
N ASN A 14 2.92 -11.88 -6.56
CA ASN A 14 2.20 -11.27 -5.45
C ASN A 14 3.09 -10.19 -4.83
N GLN A 15 2.63 -8.95 -4.93
CA GLN A 15 3.25 -7.80 -4.31
C GLN A 15 2.69 -7.59 -2.90
N SER A 16 3.54 -7.13 -2.00
CA SER A 16 3.08 -6.73 -0.69
C SER A 16 3.81 -5.54 -0.12
N TYR A 17 3.07 -4.55 0.34
CA TYR A 17 3.59 -3.30 0.88
C TYR A 17 3.05 -3.03 2.27
N THR A 18 3.69 -2.10 2.97
CA THR A 18 3.25 -1.71 4.31
C THR A 18 2.72 -0.29 4.27
N ILE A 19 1.55 -0.06 4.87
CA ILE A 19 0.99 1.26 5.11
C ILE A 19 1.12 1.56 6.59
N THR A 20 1.61 2.76 6.89
CA THR A 20 1.57 3.33 8.25
C THR A 20 0.48 4.39 8.30
N SER A 21 -0.46 4.21 9.23
CA SER A 21 -1.61 5.08 9.41
C SER A 21 -1.67 5.57 10.85
N ASP A 22 -1.91 6.87 11.01
CA ASP A 22 -2.12 7.56 12.28
C ASP A 22 -3.56 7.50 12.79
N SER A 23 -4.51 7.12 11.91
CA SER A 23 -5.94 7.34 12.11
C SER A 23 -6.80 6.05 12.04
N GLY A 24 -6.18 4.88 11.89
CA GLY A 24 -6.88 3.58 11.85
C GLY A 24 -6.73 2.85 10.50
N GLU A 25 -7.69 1.98 10.17
CA GLU A 25 -7.62 1.13 8.97
C GLU A 25 -7.70 1.98 7.70
N PRO A 26 -6.69 1.92 6.80
CA PRO A 26 -6.73 2.64 5.56
C PRO A 26 -7.73 2.00 4.60
N SER A 27 -8.32 2.83 3.76
CA SER A 27 -9.18 2.43 2.64
C SER A 27 -8.63 3.06 1.37
N GLY A 28 -8.76 2.38 0.23
CA GLY A 28 -8.13 2.86 -0.99
C GLY A 28 -8.23 1.91 -2.16
N GLN A 29 -7.40 2.17 -3.15
CA GLN A 29 -7.31 1.41 -4.38
C GLN A 29 -5.85 1.17 -4.77
N VAL A 30 -5.64 0.04 -5.43
CA VAL A 30 -4.41 -0.30 -6.13
C VAL A 30 -4.78 -0.36 -7.60
N ALA A 31 -4.14 0.42 -8.45
CA ALA A 31 -4.38 0.41 -9.88
C ALA A 31 -3.05 0.29 -10.65
N VAL A 32 -3.10 -0.23 -11.87
CA VAL A 32 -1.94 -0.28 -12.75
C VAL A 32 -2.35 0.10 -14.16
N GLY A 33 -1.70 1.11 -14.74
CA GLY A 33 -2.10 1.67 -16.03
C GLY A 33 -3.58 2.08 -16.10
N GLY A 34 -4.13 2.56 -14.98
CA GLY A 34 -5.55 2.92 -14.85
C GLY A 34 -6.52 1.74 -14.63
N VAL A 35 -6.05 0.50 -14.47
CA VAL A 35 -6.88 -0.67 -14.15
C VAL A 35 -6.79 -0.99 -12.66
N GLU A 36 -7.93 -0.99 -11.97
CA GLU A 36 -7.97 -1.36 -10.55
C GLU A 36 -7.70 -2.86 -10.34
N LEU A 37 -6.79 -3.16 -9.41
CA LEU A 37 -6.39 -4.49 -9.00
C LEU A 37 -7.10 -4.88 -7.70
N ALA A 38 -7.49 -6.15 -7.64
CA ALA A 38 -7.95 -6.75 -6.40
C ALA A 38 -6.81 -6.74 -5.37
N HIS A 39 -7.05 -6.10 -4.23
CA HIS A 39 -6.09 -5.99 -3.14
C HIS A 39 -6.74 -6.35 -1.80
N ARG A 40 -5.91 -6.65 -0.81
CA ARG A 40 -6.34 -6.89 0.57
C ARG A 40 -5.49 -6.09 1.51
N ILE A 41 -6.14 -5.48 2.50
CA ILE A 41 -5.50 -4.75 3.59
C ILE A 41 -5.59 -5.64 4.83
N ILE A 42 -4.45 -5.91 5.45
CA ILE A 42 -4.33 -6.84 6.57
C ILE A 42 -3.66 -6.09 7.73
N PRO A 43 -4.31 -5.93 8.89
CA PRO A 43 -3.67 -5.31 10.06
C PRO A 43 -2.49 -6.18 10.54
N LEU A 44 -1.33 -5.55 10.75
CA LEU A 44 -0.10 -6.24 11.16
C LEU A 44 0.06 -6.34 12.70
N GLY A 45 -0.92 -5.89 13.45
CA GLY A 45 -0.94 -5.93 14.91
C GLY A 45 -1.54 -4.65 15.51
N PRO A 46 -1.69 -4.60 16.84
CA PRO A 46 -2.09 -3.36 17.51
C PRO A 46 -1.06 -2.26 17.25
N PRO A 47 -1.47 -0.97 17.22
CA PRO A 47 -0.53 0.13 17.12
C PRO A 47 0.45 0.04 18.27
N LYS A 48 1.73 0.33 18.02
CA LYS A 48 2.69 0.42 19.12
C LYS A 48 2.30 1.63 19.96
N GLU A 49 1.93 1.41 21.22
CA GLU A 49 1.72 2.48 22.19
C GLU A 49 3.08 3.12 22.49
N THR A 50 3.42 4.19 21.79
CA THR A 50 4.59 5.02 22.08
C THR A 50 4.17 6.18 22.99
N ASP A 51 4.04 5.95 24.30
CA ASP A 51 3.58 6.97 25.27
C ASP A 51 2.14 7.48 25.01
N SER A 52 1.36 7.74 26.06
CA SER A 52 -0.07 8.12 25.95
C SER A 52 -0.36 9.46 25.23
N SER A 53 0.66 10.10 24.64
CA SER A 53 0.60 11.37 23.93
C SER A 53 1.13 11.32 22.49
N ALA A 54 1.63 10.17 21.99
CA ALA A 54 2.05 10.05 20.60
C ALA A 54 0.90 9.57 19.69
N PRO A 55 0.92 9.95 18.39
CA PRO A 55 -0.01 9.39 17.42
C PRO A 55 0.13 7.86 17.36
N LEU A 56 -1.00 7.18 17.19
CA LEU A 56 -1.04 5.73 17.10
C LEU A 56 -0.43 5.28 15.77
N ASP A 57 0.63 4.48 15.81
CA ASP A 57 1.31 3.96 14.63
C ASP A 57 0.67 2.64 14.17
N TYR A 58 -0.50 2.71 13.53
CA TYR A 58 -1.15 1.54 12.95
C TYR A 58 -0.41 1.07 11.70
N LYS A 59 -0.12 -0.23 11.62
CA LYS A 59 0.55 -0.83 10.47
C LYS A 59 -0.35 -1.83 9.77
N TYR A 60 -0.44 -1.68 8.45
CA TYR A 60 -1.23 -2.54 7.60
C TYR A 60 -0.37 -3.09 6.47
N LYS A 61 -0.58 -4.35 6.11
CA LYS A 61 0.00 -4.95 4.92
C LYS A 61 -1.02 -4.94 3.81
N VAL A 62 -0.68 -4.32 2.70
CA VAL A 62 -1.46 -4.42 1.47
C VAL A 62 -0.86 -5.52 0.63
N THR A 63 -1.67 -6.48 0.21
CA THR A 63 -1.26 -7.56 -0.70
C THR A 63 -2.14 -7.56 -1.94
N PHE A 64 -1.53 -7.68 -3.10
CA PHE A 64 -2.23 -7.77 -4.37
C PHE A 64 -1.39 -8.56 -5.38
N PHE A 65 -2.05 -9.13 -6.38
CA PHE A 65 -1.36 -9.78 -7.48
C PHE A 65 -1.14 -8.75 -8.59
N LEU A 66 0.11 -8.62 -9.04
CA LEU A 66 0.45 -7.76 -10.17
C LEU A 66 0.61 -8.63 -11.42
N PRO A 67 -0.27 -8.50 -12.43
CA PRO A 67 -0.22 -9.36 -13.62
C PRO A 67 1.10 -9.22 -14.40
N PRO A 68 1.56 -10.25 -15.13
CA PRO A 68 2.80 -10.20 -15.90
C PRO A 68 2.73 -9.25 -17.11
N ASP A 69 1.53 -8.97 -17.63
CA ASP A 69 1.27 -8.05 -18.74
C ASP A 69 1.35 -6.56 -18.34
N THR A 70 1.66 -6.26 -17.07
CA THR A 70 1.78 -4.89 -16.58
C THR A 70 3.19 -4.32 -16.63
N VAL A 71 4.16 -5.05 -17.19
CA VAL A 71 5.53 -4.53 -17.37
C VAL A 71 5.53 -3.24 -18.17
N GLY A 72 6.24 -2.22 -17.68
CA GLY A 72 6.32 -0.88 -18.27
C GLY A 72 5.10 0.01 -17.99
N GLN A 73 4.09 -0.49 -17.26
CA GLN A 73 2.98 0.32 -16.79
C GLN A 73 3.32 0.98 -15.44
N GLN A 74 2.53 1.99 -15.07
CA GLN A 74 2.64 2.66 -13.77
C GLN A 74 1.67 2.01 -12.79
N LEU A 75 2.20 1.46 -11.70
CA LEU A 75 1.44 1.08 -10.52
C LEU A 75 1.10 2.35 -9.74
N GLU A 76 -0.15 2.51 -9.37
CA GLU A 76 -0.71 3.62 -8.61
C GLU A 76 -1.35 3.07 -7.34
N LEU A 77 -0.91 3.57 -6.19
CA LEU A 77 -1.40 3.22 -4.88
C LEU A 77 -2.03 4.47 -4.29
N LYS A 78 -3.31 4.42 -3.92
CA LYS A 78 -4.00 5.56 -3.32
C LYS A 78 -4.78 5.10 -2.13
N PHE A 79 -4.40 5.56 -0.95
CA PHE A 79 -5.03 5.15 0.29
C PHE A 79 -5.27 6.34 1.21
N ALA A 80 -6.34 6.27 2.00
CA ALA A 80 -6.71 7.26 2.99
C ALA A 80 -7.19 6.61 4.29
N ALA A 81 -6.91 7.24 5.41
CA ALA A 81 -7.35 6.85 6.74
C ALA A 81 -7.70 8.10 7.56
N GLY A 82 -8.95 8.24 7.96
CA GLY A 82 -9.42 9.46 8.64
C GLY A 82 -9.26 10.69 7.75
N GLU A 83 -8.51 11.68 8.24
CA GLU A 83 -8.16 12.91 7.50
C GLU A 83 -6.82 12.82 6.76
N SER A 84 -6.12 11.69 6.87
CA SER A 84 -4.81 11.48 6.26
C SER A 84 -4.93 10.71 4.95
N GLU A 85 -4.22 11.14 3.92
CA GLU A 85 -4.12 10.45 2.62
C GLU A 85 -2.65 10.20 2.24
N ALA A 86 -2.42 9.19 1.42
CA ALA A 86 -1.13 8.90 0.82
C ALA A 86 -1.32 8.31 -0.58
N GLU A 87 -0.49 8.77 -1.50
CA GLU A 87 -0.45 8.30 -2.89
C GLU A 87 0.99 7.97 -3.28
N GLU A 88 1.19 6.85 -3.97
CA GLU A 88 2.50 6.40 -4.46
C GLU A 88 2.36 5.88 -5.90
N SER A 89 3.34 6.18 -6.74
CA SER A 89 3.40 5.71 -8.12
C SER A 89 4.76 5.10 -8.43
N HIS A 90 4.76 3.89 -9.00
CA HIS A 90 5.98 3.14 -9.29
C HIS A 90 5.90 2.47 -10.66
N GLU A 91 7.01 2.49 -11.40
CA GLU A 91 7.10 1.74 -12.66
C GLU A 91 7.19 0.24 -12.38
N VAL A 92 6.38 -0.54 -13.08
CA VAL A 92 6.45 -1.99 -13.02
C VAL A 92 7.55 -2.52 -13.93
N ILE A 93 8.49 -3.24 -13.34
CA ILE A 93 9.62 -3.86 -14.05
C ILE A 93 9.40 -5.38 -14.20
N PRO A 94 10.05 -6.04 -15.17
CA PRO A 94 9.99 -7.49 -15.28
C PRO A 94 10.62 -8.18 -14.05
N GLU A 95 10.17 -9.40 -13.76
CA GLU A 95 10.76 -10.30 -12.75
C GLU A 95 12.25 -10.61 -13.02
#